data_AF-A0A9X0PX41-F1
#
_entry.id   AF-A0A9X0PX41-F1
#
_cell.length_a   1.000
_cell.length_b   1.000
_cell.length_c   1.000
_cell.angle_alpha   90.00
_cell.angle_beta   90.00
_cell.angle_gamma   90.00
#
_symmetry.space_group_name_H-M   'P 1'
#
loop_
_entity.id
_entity.type
_entity.pdbx_description
1 polymer ?
#
loop_
_entity_poly.entity_id
_entity_poly.type
_entity_poly.pdbx_seq_one_letter_code
_entity_poly.pdbx_strand_id
1 'polypeptide(L)'
;MDKNFILDLSVNTTDPKNNKEFLWLSYSINNLTSVKYERSYWMTLEKRCLSLFRENGYDLQTGAWFCLISAHLYSWEGLAISSWKFADSFVKQKKCWPHVTATQMRINILVWYIKNVIPAIQTLPDDEKTYTSLTLLEYALTLLTELEYNLLSGKCFIISDVLAELRRQKSDDSESFDSEVSNAEKSQPSSGRLSPHVDSNDITGQKHNTLINNRKKTRVYYNVISFISGVLITIFINYSGKPETALKLRSIIPDSFLTEMVMNYSGCSEFTPDSTDSWSQLNKKIDDFTETLNTIEDNGGYITISKLKTIAYDMKNTFLEYDPPLNVRISKLYNNVNISKEDINRELEIIQYNINKFNCEISNLKMKNELLNDKLITK
;
A
#
# COMPACT_ATOMS: atom_id res chain seq x y z
N MET A 1 -24.95 -18.16 -14.80
CA MET A 1 -23.76 -18.92 -15.25
C MET A 1 -24.20 -20.29 -15.77
N ASP A 2 -23.71 -20.72 -16.94
CA ASP A 2 -23.91 -22.10 -17.43
C ASP A 2 -22.86 -23.01 -16.79
N LYS A 3 -23.29 -23.86 -15.86
CA LYS A 3 -22.40 -24.71 -15.05
C LYS A 3 -21.68 -25.75 -15.90
N ASN A 4 -22.41 -26.40 -16.80
CA ASN A 4 -21.86 -27.46 -17.64
C ASN A 4 -20.80 -26.90 -18.56
N PHE A 5 -21.08 -25.74 -19.18
CA PHE A 5 -20.09 -25.04 -19.98
C PHE A 5 -18.78 -24.83 -19.22
N ILE A 6 -18.82 -24.28 -18.00
CA ILE A 6 -17.60 -23.99 -17.21
C ILE A 6 -16.84 -25.26 -16.82
N LEU A 7 -17.55 -26.31 -16.42
CA LEU A 7 -16.94 -27.56 -15.98
C LEU A 7 -16.30 -28.32 -17.16
N ASP A 8 -16.90 -28.24 -18.35
CA ASP A 8 -16.46 -28.97 -19.55
C ASP A 8 -15.40 -28.24 -20.39
N LEU A 9 -14.97 -27.03 -19.99
CA LEU A 9 -13.94 -26.27 -20.71
C LEU A 9 -12.64 -27.07 -20.86
N SER A 10 -12.17 -27.19 -22.10
CA SER A 10 -10.82 -27.65 -22.42
C SER A 10 -9.77 -26.64 -21.98
N VAL A 11 -8.58 -27.10 -21.56
CA VAL A 11 -7.52 -26.19 -21.11
C VAL A 11 -6.78 -25.52 -22.26
N ASN A 12 -6.49 -24.23 -22.11
CA ASN A 12 -5.60 -23.48 -22.97
C ASN A 12 -4.15 -23.85 -22.66
N THR A 13 -3.37 -24.15 -23.69
CA THR A 13 -1.93 -24.49 -23.58
C THR A 13 -1.02 -23.39 -24.12
N THR A 14 -1.60 -22.34 -24.70
CA THR A 14 -0.91 -21.22 -25.34
C THR A 14 -0.90 -19.97 -24.45
N ASP A 15 0.10 -19.11 -24.63
CA ASP A 15 0.22 -17.88 -23.85
C ASP A 15 -0.84 -16.83 -24.28
N PRO A 16 -1.80 -16.47 -23.41
CA PRO A 16 -2.88 -15.56 -23.74
C PRO A 16 -2.46 -14.08 -23.71
N LYS A 17 -1.24 -13.73 -23.28
CA LYS A 17 -0.81 -12.32 -23.12
C LYS A 17 -0.75 -11.53 -24.43
N ASN A 18 -0.75 -12.19 -25.59
CA ASN A 18 -0.84 -11.53 -26.89
C ASN A 18 -2.30 -11.28 -27.35
N ASN A 19 -3.29 -11.80 -26.62
CA ASN A 19 -4.70 -11.58 -26.92
C ASN A 19 -5.16 -10.22 -26.35
N LYS A 20 -5.76 -9.38 -27.21
CA LYS A 20 -6.26 -8.04 -26.85
C LYS A 20 -7.30 -8.08 -25.73
N GLU A 21 -8.20 -9.07 -25.76
CA GLU A 21 -9.24 -9.27 -24.77
C GLU A 21 -8.65 -9.66 -23.41
N PHE A 22 -7.60 -10.49 -23.42
CA PHE A 22 -6.87 -10.85 -22.21
C PHE A 22 -6.18 -9.63 -21.59
N LEU A 23 -5.53 -8.79 -22.40
CA LEU A 23 -4.88 -7.57 -21.93
C LEU A 23 -5.89 -6.56 -21.36
N TRP A 24 -7.02 -6.38 -22.04
CA TRP A 24 -8.10 -5.52 -21.56
C TRP A 24 -8.67 -6.00 -20.23
N LEU A 25 -8.92 -7.31 -20.11
CA LEU A 25 -9.42 -7.92 -18.89
C LEU A 25 -8.41 -7.80 -17.75
N SER A 26 -7.14 -8.05 -18.02
CA SER A 26 -6.03 -7.86 -17.05
C SER A 26 -5.99 -6.43 -16.52
N TYR A 27 -6.02 -5.44 -17.41
CA TYR A 27 -6.02 -4.03 -17.02
C TYR A 27 -7.24 -3.70 -16.15
N SER A 28 -8.43 -4.16 -16.55
CA SER A 28 -9.68 -3.87 -15.86
C SER A 28 -9.76 -4.50 -14.47
N ILE A 29 -9.28 -5.73 -14.32
CA ILE A 29 -9.26 -6.45 -13.05
C ILE A 29 -8.19 -5.90 -12.09
N ASN A 30 -7.01 -5.55 -12.60
CA ASN A 30 -5.93 -5.03 -11.74
C ASN A 30 -6.11 -3.56 -11.33
N ASN A 31 -7.04 -2.83 -11.98
CA ASN A 31 -7.39 -1.45 -11.63
C ASN A 31 -8.78 -1.33 -10.98
N LEU A 32 -9.28 -2.42 -10.36
CA LEU A 32 -10.46 -2.33 -9.51
C LEU A 32 -10.17 -1.40 -8.32
N THR A 33 -10.91 -0.31 -8.24
CA THR A 33 -10.83 0.66 -7.15
C THR A 33 -11.71 0.23 -5.97
N SER A 34 -11.60 0.91 -4.82
CA SER A 34 -12.47 0.69 -3.66
C SER A 34 -13.94 1.09 -3.89
N VAL A 35 -14.28 1.63 -5.07
CA VAL A 35 -15.64 2.00 -5.44
C VAL A 35 -16.48 0.73 -5.67
N LYS A 36 -17.71 0.73 -5.16
CA LYS A 36 -18.66 -0.36 -5.40
C LYS A 36 -19.08 -0.35 -6.87
N TYR A 37 -18.55 -1.29 -7.66
CA TYR A 37 -18.92 -1.45 -9.07
C TYR A 37 -20.34 -1.99 -9.22
N GLU A 38 -21.07 -1.47 -10.21
CA GLU A 38 -22.39 -1.97 -10.57
C GLU A 38 -22.32 -3.39 -11.16
N ARG A 39 -23.43 -4.13 -11.04
CA ARG A 39 -23.57 -5.48 -11.62
C ARG A 39 -23.30 -5.52 -13.13
N SER A 40 -23.65 -4.45 -13.85
CA SER A 40 -23.41 -4.28 -15.30
C SER A 40 -21.93 -4.36 -15.68
N TYR A 41 -21.06 -3.79 -14.84
CA TYR A 41 -19.61 -3.83 -15.03
C TYR A 41 -19.08 -5.26 -14.84
N TRP A 42 -19.50 -5.95 -13.79
CA TRP A 42 -19.14 -7.35 -13.56
C TRP A 42 -19.59 -8.27 -14.69
N MET A 43 -20.80 -8.07 -15.24
CA MET A 43 -21.27 -8.79 -16.43
C MET A 43 -20.40 -8.53 -17.67
N THR A 44 -19.86 -7.32 -17.80
CA THR A 44 -18.94 -7.00 -18.90
C THR A 44 -17.64 -7.79 -18.75
N LEU A 45 -17.06 -7.85 -17.55
CA LEU A 45 -15.87 -8.65 -17.26
C LEU A 45 -16.14 -10.14 -17.52
N GLU A 46 -17.30 -10.66 -17.08
CA GLU A 46 -17.70 -12.04 -17.31
C GLU A 46 -17.78 -12.35 -18.80
N LYS A 47 -18.45 -11.52 -19.59
CA LYS A 47 -18.59 -11.70 -21.04
C LYS A 47 -17.22 -11.84 -21.72
N ARG A 48 -16.24 -11.04 -21.29
CA ARG A 48 -14.87 -11.05 -21.81
C ARG A 48 -14.12 -12.33 -21.41
N CYS A 49 -14.22 -12.76 -20.14
CA CYS A 49 -13.71 -14.07 -19.69
C CYS A 49 -14.29 -15.22 -20.51
N LEU A 50 -15.61 -15.23 -20.70
CA LEU A 50 -16.30 -16.30 -21.43
C LEU A 50 -15.90 -16.31 -22.91
N SER A 51 -15.63 -15.16 -23.54
CA SER A 51 -15.09 -15.12 -24.90
C SER A 51 -13.72 -15.77 -24.99
N LEU A 52 -12.81 -15.43 -24.06
CA LEU A 52 -11.47 -16.03 -23.98
C LEU A 52 -11.55 -17.54 -23.79
N PHE A 53 -12.41 -18.02 -22.90
CA PHE A 53 -12.60 -19.46 -22.68
C PHE A 53 -13.13 -20.19 -23.92
N ARG A 54 -14.02 -19.57 -24.70
CA ARG A 54 -14.54 -20.16 -25.94
C ARG A 54 -13.50 -20.22 -27.04
N GLU A 55 -12.68 -19.17 -27.17
CA GLU A 55 -11.73 -19.02 -28.27
C GLU A 55 -10.41 -19.76 -28.01
N ASN A 56 -9.92 -19.73 -26.77
CA ASN A 56 -8.58 -20.22 -26.41
C ASN A 56 -8.61 -21.43 -25.47
N GLY A 57 -9.72 -21.66 -24.77
CA GLY A 57 -9.82 -22.60 -23.66
C GLY A 57 -9.51 -21.97 -22.31
N TYR A 58 -9.61 -22.78 -21.25
CA TYR A 58 -9.40 -22.34 -19.88
C TYR A 58 -7.91 -22.23 -19.54
N ASP A 59 -7.47 -21.04 -19.15
CA ASP A 59 -6.14 -20.82 -18.55
C ASP A 59 -6.26 -20.40 -17.07
N LEU A 60 -5.20 -20.62 -16.28
CA LEU A 60 -5.23 -20.39 -14.83
C LEU A 60 -5.37 -18.91 -14.46
N GLN A 61 -4.80 -17.99 -15.25
CA GLN A 61 -4.86 -16.57 -14.91
C GLN A 61 -6.27 -16.02 -15.13
N THR A 62 -6.87 -16.28 -16.29
CA THR A 62 -8.26 -15.93 -16.59
C THR A 62 -9.22 -16.66 -15.66
N GLY A 63 -8.91 -17.92 -15.32
CA GLY A 63 -9.64 -18.70 -14.32
C GLY A 63 -9.70 -18.06 -12.94
N ALA A 64 -8.56 -17.56 -12.43
CA ALA A 64 -8.52 -16.85 -11.15
C ALA A 64 -9.38 -15.57 -11.17
N TRP A 65 -9.30 -14.78 -12.25
CA TRP A 65 -10.15 -13.60 -12.42
C TRP A 65 -11.64 -13.96 -12.48
N PHE A 66 -11.96 -15.05 -13.18
CA PHE A 66 -13.32 -15.55 -13.29
C PHE A 66 -13.90 -15.99 -11.95
N CYS A 67 -13.08 -16.49 -11.02
CA CYS A 67 -13.52 -16.80 -9.66
C CYS A 67 -14.04 -15.55 -8.93
N LEU A 68 -13.29 -14.44 -9.00
CA LEU A 68 -13.70 -13.17 -8.42
C LEU A 68 -14.99 -12.65 -9.06
N ILE A 69 -15.04 -12.63 -10.39
CA ILE A 69 -16.23 -12.18 -11.14
C ILE A 69 -17.46 -13.03 -10.77
N SER A 70 -17.29 -14.34 -10.67
CA SER A 70 -18.37 -15.26 -10.33
C SER A 70 -18.87 -15.07 -8.91
N ALA A 71 -17.99 -14.77 -7.96
CA ALA A 71 -18.37 -14.43 -6.59
C ALA A 71 -19.27 -13.18 -6.56
N HIS A 72 -18.95 -12.15 -7.35
CA HIS A 72 -19.75 -10.92 -7.41
C HIS A 72 -21.09 -11.07 -8.14
N LEU A 73 -21.18 -11.94 -9.16
CA LEU A 73 -22.38 -12.09 -9.98
C LEU A 73 -23.35 -13.16 -9.47
N TYR A 74 -22.81 -14.24 -8.89
CA TYR A 74 -23.55 -15.47 -8.60
C TYR A 74 -23.23 -16.01 -7.20
N SER A 75 -22.63 -15.19 -6.34
CA SER A 75 -22.49 -15.47 -4.92
C SER A 75 -21.80 -16.81 -4.63
N TRP A 76 -22.23 -17.54 -3.60
CA TRP A 76 -21.66 -18.82 -3.16
C TRP A 76 -21.60 -19.87 -4.25
N GLU A 77 -22.66 -19.99 -5.06
CA GLU A 77 -22.71 -21.00 -6.11
C GLU A 77 -21.70 -20.72 -7.22
N GLY A 78 -21.64 -19.47 -7.69
CA GLY A 78 -20.66 -19.07 -8.71
C GLY A 78 -19.23 -19.24 -8.23
N LEU A 79 -18.95 -18.79 -7.01
CA LEU A 79 -17.64 -18.95 -6.39
C LEU A 79 -17.27 -20.43 -6.29
N ALA A 80 -18.15 -21.28 -5.75
CA ALA A 80 -17.86 -22.69 -5.54
C ALA A 80 -17.52 -23.42 -6.86
N ILE A 81 -18.30 -23.19 -7.92
CA ILE A 81 -18.08 -23.85 -9.21
C ILE A 81 -16.80 -23.36 -9.87
N SER A 82 -16.58 -22.05 -9.90
CA SER A 82 -15.38 -21.45 -10.52
C SER A 82 -14.12 -21.82 -9.75
N SER A 83 -14.13 -21.76 -8.41
CA SER A 83 -13.00 -22.18 -7.56
C SER A 83 -12.69 -23.67 -7.71
N TRP A 84 -13.71 -24.53 -7.84
CA TRP A 84 -13.49 -25.95 -8.10
C TRP A 84 -12.83 -26.17 -9.47
N LYS A 85 -13.33 -25.54 -10.53
CA LYS A 85 -12.73 -25.66 -11.88
C LYS A 85 -11.30 -25.12 -11.90
N PHE A 86 -11.05 -24.03 -11.18
CA PHE A 86 -9.72 -23.45 -11.00
C PHE A 86 -8.79 -24.44 -10.30
N ALA A 87 -9.17 -24.96 -9.13
CA ALA A 87 -8.38 -25.91 -8.37
C ALA A 87 -8.10 -27.21 -9.15
N ASP A 88 -9.13 -27.78 -9.78
CA ASP A 88 -9.03 -28.98 -10.62
C ASP A 88 -8.05 -28.78 -11.77
N SER A 89 -8.19 -27.67 -12.50
CA SER A 89 -7.29 -27.32 -13.61
C SER A 89 -5.86 -27.05 -13.14
N PHE A 90 -5.69 -26.42 -11.99
CA PHE A 90 -4.38 -26.11 -11.43
C PHE A 90 -3.61 -27.40 -11.06
N VAL A 91 -4.29 -28.35 -10.41
CA VAL A 91 -3.70 -29.60 -9.92
C VAL A 91 -3.55 -30.64 -11.04
N LYS A 92 -4.62 -30.93 -11.78
CA LYS A 92 -4.67 -32.08 -12.71
C LYS A 92 -4.15 -31.73 -14.09
N GLN A 93 -4.35 -30.51 -14.56
CA GLN A 93 -4.05 -30.12 -15.94
C GLN A 93 -2.67 -29.48 -16.06
N LYS A 94 -1.62 -30.32 -16.12
CA LYS A 94 -0.21 -29.88 -16.19
C LYS A 94 0.11 -29.00 -17.41
N LYS A 95 -0.65 -29.19 -18.50
CA LYS A 95 -0.53 -28.42 -19.75
C LYS A 95 -1.30 -27.10 -19.74
N CYS A 96 -2.21 -26.90 -18.78
CA CYS A 96 -2.96 -25.66 -18.64
C CYS A 96 -1.98 -24.49 -18.44
N TRP A 97 -2.16 -23.42 -19.20
CA TRP A 97 -1.31 -22.25 -19.13
C TRP A 97 -1.54 -21.49 -17.81
N PRO A 98 -0.48 -21.02 -17.13
CA PRO A 98 0.94 -21.27 -17.42
C PRO A 98 1.33 -22.73 -17.14
N HIS A 99 2.19 -23.31 -17.99
CA HIS A 99 2.65 -24.69 -17.84
C HIS A 99 3.23 -24.95 -16.44
N VAL A 100 3.15 -26.20 -15.94
CA VAL A 100 3.62 -26.56 -14.58
C VAL A 100 5.08 -26.19 -14.29
N THR A 101 5.92 -26.09 -15.33
CA THR A 101 7.32 -25.66 -15.22
C THR A 101 7.50 -24.15 -14.99
N ALA A 102 6.48 -23.34 -15.27
CA ALA A 102 6.47 -21.89 -15.02
C ALA A 102 6.06 -21.59 -13.56
N THR A 103 6.79 -22.15 -12.61
CA THR A 103 6.45 -22.15 -11.17
C THR A 103 6.16 -20.75 -10.63
N GLN A 104 6.97 -19.74 -11.00
CA GLN A 104 6.77 -18.38 -10.50
C GLN A 104 5.45 -17.75 -10.98
N MET A 105 5.02 -18.02 -12.22
CA MET A 105 3.73 -17.51 -12.71
C MET A 105 2.58 -18.18 -11.98
N ARG A 106 2.66 -19.50 -11.76
CA ARG A 106 1.66 -20.24 -10.96
C ARG A 106 1.59 -19.74 -9.51
N ILE A 107 2.74 -19.47 -8.87
CA ILE A 107 2.80 -18.82 -7.55
C ILE A 107 2.07 -17.47 -7.58
N ASN A 108 2.37 -16.62 -8.56
CA ASN A 108 1.75 -15.30 -8.66
C ASN A 108 0.23 -15.39 -8.86
N ILE A 109 -0.26 -16.35 -9.65
CA ILE A 109 -1.70 -16.59 -9.85
C ILE A 109 -2.36 -17.04 -8.54
N LEU A 110 -1.74 -17.97 -7.81
CA LEU A 110 -2.27 -18.44 -6.53
C LEU A 110 -2.30 -17.30 -5.49
N VAL A 111 -1.22 -16.52 -5.39
CA VAL A 111 -1.16 -15.34 -4.51
C VAL A 111 -2.21 -14.30 -4.91
N TRP A 112 -2.46 -14.10 -6.21
CA TRP A 112 -3.52 -13.22 -6.68
C TRP A 112 -4.90 -13.73 -6.25
N TYR A 113 -5.18 -15.02 -6.39
CA TYR A 113 -6.42 -15.65 -5.92
C TYR A 113 -6.59 -15.43 -4.40
N ILE A 114 -5.55 -15.69 -3.61
CA ILE A 114 -5.57 -15.48 -2.15
C ILE A 114 -5.86 -14.01 -1.81
N LYS A 115 -5.24 -13.05 -2.51
CA LYS A 115 -5.40 -11.62 -2.18
C LYS A 115 -6.74 -11.03 -2.58
N ASN A 116 -7.43 -11.61 -3.58
CA ASN A 116 -8.62 -10.99 -4.17
C ASN A 116 -9.89 -11.83 -3.99
N VAL A 117 -9.80 -13.14 -4.19
CA VAL A 117 -10.97 -14.03 -4.13
C VAL A 117 -11.30 -14.40 -2.69
N ILE A 118 -10.29 -14.72 -1.86
CA ILE A 118 -10.52 -15.11 -0.47
C ILE A 118 -11.23 -14.00 0.35
N PRO A 119 -10.80 -12.71 0.29
CA PRO A 119 -11.53 -11.65 0.98
C PRO A 119 -12.97 -11.48 0.48
N ALA A 120 -13.23 -11.75 -0.81
CA ALA A 120 -14.58 -11.65 -1.37
C ALA A 120 -15.57 -12.63 -0.71
N ILE A 121 -15.09 -13.79 -0.21
CA ILE A 121 -15.90 -14.77 0.52
C ILE A 121 -16.59 -14.12 1.74
N GLN A 122 -15.86 -13.25 2.46
CA GLN A 122 -16.38 -12.57 3.64
C GLN A 122 -17.47 -11.55 3.33
N THR A 123 -17.63 -11.18 2.05
CA THR A 123 -18.63 -10.21 1.58
C THR A 123 -19.88 -10.86 0.99
N LEU A 124 -19.90 -12.19 0.90
CA LEU A 124 -21.02 -12.92 0.31
C LEU A 124 -22.23 -12.95 1.27
N PRO A 125 -23.46 -12.81 0.75
CA PRO A 125 -24.67 -12.83 1.56
C PRO A 125 -24.91 -14.22 2.18
N ASP A 126 -25.30 -14.27 3.45
CA ASP A 126 -25.53 -15.53 4.17
C ASP A 126 -26.78 -16.28 3.68
N ASP A 127 -27.80 -15.57 3.20
CA ASP A 127 -29.08 -16.15 2.75
C ASP A 127 -28.97 -16.95 1.45
N GLU A 128 -27.91 -16.75 0.67
CA GLU A 128 -27.65 -17.49 -0.57
C GLU A 128 -26.71 -18.70 -0.37
N LYS A 129 -26.32 -18.99 0.88
CA LYS A 129 -25.52 -20.17 1.23
C LYS A 129 -26.34 -21.44 1.01
N THR A 130 -25.75 -22.39 0.29
CA THR A 130 -26.34 -23.73 0.10
C THR A 130 -25.32 -24.80 0.47
N TYR A 131 -25.79 -25.90 1.08
CA TYR A 131 -24.94 -27.02 1.48
C TYR A 131 -24.08 -27.56 0.31
N THR A 132 -24.66 -27.64 -0.89
CA THR A 132 -23.96 -28.07 -2.11
C THR A 132 -22.83 -27.11 -2.48
N SER A 133 -23.08 -25.80 -2.45
CA SER A 133 -22.05 -24.80 -2.78
C SER A 133 -20.93 -24.78 -1.74
N LEU A 134 -21.27 -24.88 -0.45
CA LEU A 134 -20.28 -24.97 0.63
C LEU A 134 -19.43 -26.24 0.50
N THR A 135 -20.04 -27.38 0.25
CA THR A 135 -19.33 -28.65 0.07
C THR A 135 -18.41 -28.63 -1.15
N LEU A 136 -18.86 -28.05 -2.27
CA LEU A 136 -18.03 -27.92 -3.47
C LEU A 136 -16.85 -26.97 -3.24
N LEU A 137 -17.09 -25.84 -2.55
CA LEU A 137 -16.05 -24.90 -2.16
C LEU A 137 -15.05 -25.54 -1.19
N GLU A 138 -15.50 -26.36 -0.25
CA GLU A 138 -14.65 -27.13 0.67
C GLU A 138 -13.68 -28.05 -0.10
N TYR A 139 -14.19 -28.78 -1.11
CA TYR A 139 -13.34 -29.61 -1.96
C TYR A 139 -12.33 -28.78 -2.76
N ALA A 140 -12.75 -27.63 -3.30
CA ALA A 140 -11.86 -26.73 -4.02
C ALA A 140 -10.75 -26.20 -3.12
N LEU A 141 -11.10 -25.69 -1.93
CA LEU A 141 -10.14 -25.15 -0.96
C LEU A 141 -9.18 -26.22 -0.45
N THR A 142 -9.64 -27.47 -0.27
CA THR A 142 -8.77 -28.59 0.10
C THR A 142 -7.64 -28.81 -0.91
N LEU A 143 -7.96 -28.79 -2.21
CA LEU A 143 -6.95 -28.90 -3.28
C LEU A 143 -6.03 -27.67 -3.31
N LEU A 144 -6.57 -26.48 -3.08
CA LEU A 144 -5.79 -25.25 -3.07
C LEU A 144 -4.86 -25.14 -1.86
N THR A 145 -5.23 -25.69 -0.70
CA THR A 145 -4.35 -25.78 0.49
C THR A 145 -3.12 -26.62 0.20
N GLU A 146 -3.26 -27.74 -0.52
CA GLU A 146 -2.11 -28.54 -0.93
C GLU A 146 -1.16 -27.76 -1.86
N LEU A 147 -1.73 -26.97 -2.78
CA LEU A 147 -0.96 -26.07 -3.65
C LEU A 147 -0.30 -24.94 -2.85
N GLU A 148 -1.00 -24.36 -1.87
CA GLU A 148 -0.48 -23.31 -0.97
C GLU A 148 0.77 -23.82 -0.24
N TYR A 149 0.68 -25.01 0.37
CA TYR A 149 1.79 -25.64 1.07
C TYR A 149 2.99 -25.89 0.13
N ASN A 150 2.73 -26.51 -1.03
CA ASN A 150 3.77 -26.91 -1.97
C ASN A 150 4.45 -25.72 -2.66
N LEU A 151 3.70 -24.70 -3.08
CA LEU A 151 4.21 -23.58 -3.88
C LEU A 151 4.73 -22.42 -3.02
N LEU A 152 4.17 -22.21 -1.82
CA LEU A 152 4.58 -21.12 -0.92
C LEU A 152 5.46 -21.60 0.23
N SER A 153 5.87 -22.88 0.21
CA SER A 153 6.77 -23.49 1.19
C SER A 153 6.30 -23.31 2.64
N GLY A 154 4.98 -23.38 2.88
CA GLY A 154 4.39 -23.22 4.21
C GLY A 154 4.57 -21.83 4.85
N LYS A 155 4.80 -20.77 4.06
CA LYS A 155 4.90 -19.38 4.57
C LYS A 155 3.56 -18.64 4.62
N CYS A 156 2.50 -19.25 4.07
CA CYS A 156 1.17 -18.69 3.94
C CYS A 156 0.16 -19.81 4.22
N PHE A 157 -0.84 -19.55 5.07
CA PHE A 157 -1.86 -20.52 5.49
C PHE A 157 -3.29 -19.98 5.34
N ILE A 158 -3.47 -18.97 4.49
CA ILE A 158 -4.72 -18.22 4.38
C ILE A 158 -5.85 -19.10 3.84
N ILE A 159 -5.56 -19.97 2.86
CA ILE A 159 -6.57 -20.89 2.32
C ILE A 159 -6.95 -21.94 3.37
N SER A 160 -5.94 -22.40 4.12
CA SER A 160 -6.12 -23.37 5.20
C SER A 160 -7.00 -22.82 6.33
N ASP A 161 -6.80 -21.56 6.72
CA ASP A 161 -7.60 -20.87 7.74
C ASP A 161 -9.06 -20.73 7.29
N VAL A 162 -9.29 -20.34 6.03
CA VAL A 162 -10.64 -20.21 5.46
C VAL A 162 -11.33 -21.57 5.36
N LEU A 163 -10.60 -22.62 4.98
CA LEU A 163 -11.12 -23.99 4.95
C LEU A 163 -11.54 -24.47 6.35
N ALA A 164 -10.75 -24.16 7.37
CA ALA A 164 -11.09 -24.49 8.75
C ALA A 164 -12.38 -23.78 9.21
N GLU A 165 -12.50 -22.49 8.90
CA GLU A 165 -13.71 -21.71 9.21
C GLU A 165 -14.94 -22.21 8.44
N LEU A 166 -14.79 -22.55 7.16
CA LEU A 166 -15.89 -23.09 6.35
C LEU A 166 -16.38 -24.45 6.86
N ARG A 167 -15.46 -25.31 7.33
CA ARG A 167 -15.81 -26.57 7.99
C ARG A 167 -16.54 -26.35 9.30
N ARG A 168 -16.11 -25.36 10.09
CA ARG A 168 -16.77 -24.99 11.35
C ARG A 168 -18.21 -24.54 11.10
N GLN A 169 -18.42 -23.65 10.13
CA GLN A 169 -19.76 -23.17 9.76
C GLN A 169 -20.69 -24.30 9.31
N LYS A 170 -20.17 -25.28 8.54
CA LYS A 170 -20.93 -26.44 8.09
C LYS A 170 -21.32 -27.38 9.25
N SER A 171 -20.48 -27.50 10.27
CA SER A 171 -20.81 -28.22 11.50
C SER A 171 -21.87 -27.46 12.32
N ASP A 172 -21.74 -26.15 12.46
CA ASP A 172 -22.68 -25.30 13.19
C ASP A 172 -24.09 -25.32 12.52
N ASP A 173 -24.16 -25.30 11.19
CA ASP A 173 -25.43 -25.43 10.44
C ASP A 173 -26.09 -26.79 10.66
N SER A 174 -25.29 -27.85 10.87
CA SER A 174 -25.80 -29.19 11.18
C SER A 174 -26.27 -29.34 12.63
N GLU A 175 -25.77 -28.51 13.55
CA GLU A 175 -26.20 -28.45 14.95
C GLU A 175 -27.34 -27.44 15.20
N SER A 176 -27.55 -26.49 14.28
CA SER A 176 -28.60 -25.44 14.38
C SER A 176 -30.05 -25.94 14.26
N PHE A 177 -30.27 -27.22 13.97
CA PHE A 177 -31.60 -27.83 14.09
C PHE A 177 -31.97 -28.18 15.54
N ASP A 178 -31.00 -28.21 16.46
CA ASP A 178 -31.18 -28.66 17.83
C ASP A 178 -30.46 -27.72 18.82
N SER A 179 -30.93 -26.48 18.99
CA SER A 179 -31.05 -25.83 20.33
C SER A 179 -31.30 -24.32 20.24
N GLU A 180 -32.42 -23.93 20.83
CA GLU A 180 -32.85 -22.55 21.06
C GLU A 180 -32.70 -22.24 22.57
N VAL A 181 -32.41 -20.97 22.92
CA VAL A 181 -32.56 -20.29 24.26
C VAL A 181 -31.34 -20.44 25.23
N SER A 182 -30.73 -19.43 25.90
CA SER A 182 -30.98 -17.99 26.19
C SER A 182 -29.77 -17.23 26.79
N ASN A 183 -29.65 -15.93 26.42
CA ASN A 183 -29.43 -14.67 27.18
C ASN A 183 -28.25 -14.38 28.16
N ALA A 184 -27.50 -13.31 27.82
CA ALA A 184 -27.19 -12.01 28.51
C ALA A 184 -27.06 -11.95 30.07
N GLU A 185 -26.25 -11.11 30.75
CA GLU A 185 -25.71 -9.75 30.48
C GLU A 185 -24.63 -9.32 31.54
N LYS A 186 -24.04 -8.12 31.32
CA LYS A 186 -22.93 -7.36 31.95
C LYS A 186 -23.04 -6.94 33.44
N SER A 187 -21.91 -6.55 34.06
CA SER A 187 -21.62 -5.17 34.58
C SER A 187 -20.32 -5.03 35.44
N GLN A 188 -19.77 -3.81 35.51
CA GLN A 188 -18.48 -3.38 36.12
C GLN A 188 -18.74 -2.15 37.05
N PRO A 189 -17.73 -1.44 37.65
CA PRO A 189 -17.23 -1.50 39.03
C PRO A 189 -17.50 -0.24 39.91
N SER A 190 -17.06 -0.22 41.18
CA SER A 190 -17.14 0.96 42.07
C SER A 190 -15.86 1.27 42.88
N SER A 191 -15.60 2.56 43.08
CA SER A 191 -14.41 3.20 43.69
C SER A 191 -14.52 3.53 45.20
N GLY A 192 -13.42 3.97 45.80
CA GLY A 192 -13.34 4.86 46.99
C GLY A 192 -11.95 4.79 47.66
N ARG A 193 -11.39 5.76 48.41
CA ARG A 193 -11.60 7.19 48.69
C ARG A 193 -10.30 7.70 49.40
N LEU A 194 -10.07 9.02 49.41
CA LEU A 194 -8.93 9.81 49.93
C LEU A 194 -8.61 9.77 51.47
N SER A 195 -7.30 9.76 51.83
CA SER A 195 -6.44 10.69 52.66
C SER A 195 -6.86 11.23 54.07
N PRO A 196 -6.03 12.01 54.83
CA PRO A 196 -4.59 11.96 55.28
C PRO A 196 -4.40 12.29 56.79
N HIS A 197 -3.15 12.38 57.32
CA HIS A 197 -2.80 13.32 58.43
C HIS A 197 -1.28 13.45 58.73
N VAL A 198 -0.82 14.66 59.09
CA VAL A 198 -0.13 15.08 60.34
C VAL A 198 0.86 16.25 60.13
N ASP A 199 0.73 17.26 61.02
CA ASP A 199 1.47 18.51 61.19
C ASP A 199 2.78 18.42 62.00
N SER A 200 3.66 19.43 61.85
CA SER A 200 3.96 20.45 62.88
C SER A 200 5.44 20.89 62.99
N ASN A 201 5.58 22.16 63.38
CA ASN A 201 6.70 23.10 63.36
C ASN A 201 7.82 22.86 64.41
N ASP A 202 8.99 23.50 64.25
CA ASP A 202 9.43 24.59 65.17
C ASP A 202 10.62 25.43 64.65
N ILE A 203 10.73 26.68 65.10
CA ILE A 203 11.70 27.73 64.69
C ILE A 203 12.55 28.18 65.88
N THR A 204 13.87 28.38 65.73
CA THR A 204 14.56 29.66 66.12
C THR A 204 16.05 29.71 65.76
N GLY A 205 16.53 30.92 65.42
CA GLY A 205 17.95 31.28 65.58
C GLY A 205 18.60 32.04 64.42
N GLN A 206 18.38 33.35 64.35
CA GLN A 206 18.97 34.25 63.35
C GLN A 206 20.15 35.02 63.96
N LYS A 207 21.38 34.88 63.42
CA LYS A 207 22.47 35.89 63.41
C LYS A 207 23.78 35.36 62.76
N HIS A 208 23.75 35.06 61.45
CA HIS A 208 24.98 34.91 60.65
C HIS A 208 24.79 35.12 59.12
N ASN A 209 23.74 35.85 58.71
CA ASN A 209 23.24 35.79 57.32
C ASN A 209 23.70 36.89 56.36
N THR A 210 24.48 37.90 56.77
CA THR A 210 24.73 39.09 55.91
C THR A 210 25.90 38.94 54.93
N LEU A 211 26.94 38.16 55.22
CA LEU A 211 28.07 37.96 54.29
C LEU A 211 27.91 36.75 53.34
N ILE A 212 27.07 35.77 53.71
CA ILE A 212 26.76 34.61 52.88
C ILE A 212 25.67 34.94 51.83
N ASN A 213 24.79 35.90 52.11
CA ASN A 213 23.69 36.26 51.21
C ASN A 213 24.13 36.92 49.91
N ASN A 214 25.16 37.77 49.91
CA ASN A 214 25.59 38.43 48.67
C ASN A 214 26.24 37.44 47.68
N ARG A 215 27.04 36.46 48.15
CA ARG A 215 27.56 35.39 47.28
C ARG A 215 26.48 34.44 46.78
N LYS A 216 25.45 34.14 47.60
CA LYS A 216 24.30 33.34 47.18
C LYS A 216 23.42 34.07 46.17
N LYS A 217 23.17 35.37 46.35
CA LYS A 217 22.33 36.20 45.46
C LYS A 217 22.98 36.37 44.08
N THR A 218 24.30 36.58 44.02
CA THR A 218 25.04 36.63 42.74
C THR A 218 25.06 35.28 42.04
N ARG A 219 25.24 34.16 42.78
CA ARG A 219 25.19 32.80 42.20
C ARG A 219 23.79 32.43 41.70
N VAL A 220 22.73 32.80 42.42
CA VAL A 220 21.34 32.63 41.99
C VAL A 220 21.05 33.49 40.74
N TYR A 221 21.55 34.73 40.68
CA TYR A 221 21.37 35.59 39.51
C TYR A 221 22.05 35.03 38.25
N TYR A 222 23.29 34.57 38.35
CA TYR A 222 23.97 33.91 37.22
C TYR A 222 23.29 32.59 36.82
N ASN A 223 22.77 31.82 37.78
CA ASN A 223 22.01 30.60 37.49
C ASN A 223 20.66 30.91 36.80
N VAL A 224 19.96 31.97 37.20
CA VAL A 224 18.70 32.41 36.58
C VAL A 224 18.94 32.95 35.17
N ILE A 225 19.99 33.75 34.95
CA ILE A 225 20.36 34.22 33.61
C ILE A 225 20.78 33.06 32.71
N SER A 226 21.57 32.12 33.22
CA SER A 226 21.96 30.92 32.47
C SER A 226 20.74 30.07 32.10
N PHE A 227 19.77 29.94 33.03
CA PHE A 227 18.50 29.26 32.76
C PHE A 227 17.66 29.98 31.71
N ILE A 228 17.47 31.31 31.81
CA ILE A 228 16.74 32.10 30.82
C ILE A 228 17.44 32.05 29.46
N SER A 229 18.76 32.17 29.43
CA SER A 229 19.56 32.03 28.21
C SER A 229 19.40 30.64 27.59
N GLY A 230 19.43 29.58 28.39
CA GLY A 230 19.21 28.20 27.93
C GLY A 230 17.81 27.99 27.36
N VAL A 231 16.78 28.56 28.00
CA VAL A 231 15.39 28.53 27.51
C VAL A 231 15.27 29.29 26.19
N LEU A 232 15.84 30.49 26.10
CA LEU A 232 15.82 31.29 24.87
C LEU A 232 16.56 30.61 23.72
N ILE A 233 17.72 30.01 23.99
CA ILE A 233 18.46 29.22 23.00
C ILE A 233 17.63 28.01 22.56
N THR A 234 16.97 27.31 23.48
CA THR A 234 16.13 26.15 23.15
C THR A 234 14.92 26.56 22.28
N ILE A 235 14.28 27.68 22.60
CA ILE A 235 13.18 28.23 21.80
C ILE A 235 13.68 28.62 20.41
N PHE A 236 14.83 29.28 20.33
CA PHE A 236 15.44 29.70 19.07
C PHE A 236 15.82 28.51 18.19
N ILE A 237 16.41 27.48 18.77
CA ILE A 237 16.75 26.22 18.09
C ILE A 237 15.48 25.53 17.58
N ASN A 238 14.44 25.42 18.42
CA ASN A 238 13.16 24.82 18.03
C ASN A 238 12.45 25.61 16.92
N TYR A 239 12.57 26.93 16.92
CA TYR A 239 11.97 27.80 15.90
C TYR A 239 12.75 27.77 14.58
N SER A 240 14.08 27.71 14.66
CA SER A 240 14.99 27.66 13.51
C SER A 240 15.00 26.29 12.81
N GLY A 241 14.63 25.22 13.52
CA GLY A 241 14.47 23.89 12.93
C GLY A 241 13.25 23.76 12.01
N LYS A 242 12.37 24.77 11.96
CA LYS A 242 11.19 24.74 11.10
C LYS A 242 11.53 25.21 9.67
N PRO A 243 11.24 24.40 8.63
CA PRO A 243 11.49 24.77 7.24
C PRO A 243 10.74 26.04 6.81
N GLU A 244 9.51 26.24 7.31
CA GLU A 244 8.70 27.45 7.05
C GLU A 244 9.38 28.73 7.55
N THR A 245 9.97 28.68 8.75
CA THR A 245 10.73 29.80 9.33
C THR A 245 11.97 30.11 8.50
N ALA A 246 12.72 29.07 8.12
CA ALA A 246 13.93 29.21 7.35
C ALA A 246 13.66 29.84 5.97
N LEU A 247 12.61 29.38 5.29
CA LEU A 247 12.20 29.92 4.00
C LEU A 247 11.65 31.36 4.10
N LYS A 248 10.87 31.68 5.15
CA LYS A 248 10.42 33.06 5.44
C LYS A 248 11.60 33.98 5.74
N LEU A 249 12.61 33.52 6.47
CA LEU A 249 13.80 34.31 6.76
C LEU A 249 14.62 34.57 5.48
N ARG A 250 14.80 33.55 4.65
CA ARG A 250 15.50 33.67 3.35
C ARG A 250 14.82 34.65 2.40
N SER A 251 13.49 34.75 2.41
CA SER A 251 12.78 35.72 1.56
C SER A 251 12.90 37.17 2.03
N ILE A 252 13.15 37.40 3.34
CA ILE A 252 13.26 38.73 3.93
C ILE A 252 14.71 39.23 3.91
N ILE A 253 15.67 38.37 4.27
CA ILE A 253 17.10 38.73 4.39
C ILE A 253 17.97 37.70 3.64
N PRO A 254 17.93 37.69 2.30
CA PRO A 254 18.80 36.82 1.52
C PRO A 254 20.29 37.10 1.84
N ASP A 255 21.12 36.08 1.69
CA ASP A 255 22.59 36.18 1.77
C ASP A 255 23.17 36.67 3.12
N SER A 256 22.47 36.36 4.21
CA SER A 256 22.95 36.62 5.58
C SER A 256 23.44 35.35 6.28
N PHE A 257 24.43 35.49 7.16
CA PHE A 257 24.96 34.38 7.98
C PHE A 257 23.86 33.66 8.78
N LEU A 258 22.91 34.42 9.33
CA LEU A 258 21.77 33.85 10.07
C LEU A 258 20.85 33.04 9.14
N THR A 259 20.64 33.49 7.91
CA THR A 259 19.85 32.74 6.92
C THR A 259 20.55 31.45 6.54
N GLU A 260 21.85 31.49 6.27
CA GLU A 260 22.63 30.27 5.98
C GLU A 260 22.61 29.28 7.15
N MET A 261 22.79 29.77 8.38
CA MET A 261 22.71 28.97 9.60
C MET A 261 21.33 28.32 9.77
N VAL A 262 20.25 29.09 9.65
CA VAL A 262 18.88 28.59 9.84
C VAL A 262 18.48 27.63 8.71
N MET A 263 18.89 27.91 7.46
CA MET A 263 18.64 27.04 6.31
C MET A 263 19.39 25.70 6.42
N ASN A 264 20.64 25.71 6.91
CA ASN A 264 21.39 24.50 7.22
C ASN A 264 20.73 23.72 8.36
N TYR A 265 20.31 24.40 9.42
CA TYR A 265 19.69 23.78 10.57
C TYR A 265 18.31 23.18 10.25
N SER A 266 17.55 23.81 9.36
CA SER A 266 16.26 23.29 8.87
C SER A 266 16.40 22.22 7.78
N GLY A 267 17.62 21.94 7.30
CA GLY A 267 17.89 20.99 6.21
C GLY A 267 17.44 21.48 4.82
N CYS A 268 17.18 22.78 4.65
CA CYS A 268 16.70 23.38 3.39
C CYS A 268 17.78 24.10 2.57
N SER A 269 19.05 24.05 2.97
CA SER A 269 20.11 24.84 2.34
C SER A 269 20.27 24.60 0.83
N GLU A 270 20.09 23.37 0.36
CA GLU A 270 20.15 23.01 -1.07
C GLU A 270 18.79 23.08 -1.79
N PHE A 271 17.77 23.62 -1.13
CA PHE A 271 16.45 23.79 -1.74
C PHE A 271 16.51 24.77 -2.92
N THR A 272 16.28 24.22 -4.11
CA THR A 272 15.98 24.95 -5.34
C THR A 272 14.53 24.62 -5.76
N PRO A 273 13.70 25.61 -6.09
CA PRO A 273 12.31 25.38 -6.46
C PRO A 273 12.12 24.82 -7.88
N ASP A 274 13.14 24.18 -8.46
CA ASP A 274 13.10 23.74 -9.86
C ASP A 274 12.32 22.43 -10.02
N SER A 275 11.38 22.45 -10.97
CA SER A 275 10.25 21.51 -11.07
C SER A 275 10.40 20.48 -12.18
N THR A 276 11.55 20.37 -12.83
CA THR A 276 11.80 19.27 -13.77
C THR A 276 12.21 18.02 -13.02
N ASP A 277 11.22 17.23 -12.63
CA ASP A 277 11.45 15.89 -12.12
C ASP A 277 11.62 14.87 -13.25
N SER A 278 12.34 13.80 -12.94
CA SER A 278 12.58 12.65 -13.81
C SER A 278 11.27 12.03 -14.34
N TRP A 279 10.22 12.15 -13.54
CA TRP A 279 8.89 11.65 -13.84
C TRP A 279 8.24 12.42 -14.99
N SER A 280 8.35 13.74 -15.01
CA SER A 280 7.82 14.62 -16.06
C SER A 280 8.46 14.32 -17.41
N GLN A 281 9.78 14.09 -17.43
CA GLN A 281 10.48 13.72 -18.67
C GLN A 281 10.09 12.33 -19.17
N LEU A 282 9.94 11.37 -18.27
CA LEU A 282 9.47 10.03 -18.62
C LEU A 282 8.01 10.05 -19.11
N ASN A 283 7.14 10.79 -18.42
CA ASN A 283 5.74 10.93 -18.79
C ASN A 283 5.62 11.53 -20.19
N LYS A 284 6.40 12.57 -20.48
CA LYS A 284 6.48 13.15 -21.83
C LYS A 284 6.87 12.10 -22.88
N LYS A 285 7.89 11.26 -22.63
CA LYS A 285 8.28 10.19 -23.57
C LYS A 285 7.17 9.15 -23.77
N ILE A 286 6.37 8.87 -22.74
CA ILE A 286 5.21 7.98 -22.83
C ILE A 286 4.08 8.62 -23.65
N ASP A 287 3.81 9.90 -23.43
CA ASP A 287 2.82 10.68 -24.17
C ASP A 287 3.21 10.74 -25.66
N ASP A 288 4.46 11.09 -25.97
CA ASP A 288 5.02 11.13 -27.32
C ASP A 288 4.90 9.76 -28.03
N PHE A 289 5.13 8.67 -27.29
CA PHE A 289 4.96 7.32 -27.83
C PHE A 289 3.48 6.99 -28.11
N THR A 290 2.59 7.39 -27.22
CA THR A 290 1.14 7.19 -27.39
C THR A 290 0.62 7.95 -28.60
N GLU A 291 1.03 9.21 -28.78
CA GLU A 291 0.71 10.01 -29.98
C GLU A 291 1.23 9.34 -31.26
N THR A 292 2.44 8.79 -31.21
CA THR A 292 3.00 8.02 -32.33
C THR A 292 2.13 6.82 -32.68
N LEU A 293 1.63 6.08 -31.68
CA LEU A 293 0.76 4.92 -31.91
C LEU A 293 -0.59 5.33 -32.50
N ASN A 294 -1.23 6.38 -31.95
CA ASN A 294 -2.50 6.89 -32.47
C ASN A 294 -2.37 7.33 -33.94
N THR A 295 -1.28 8.04 -34.26
CA THR A 295 -1.00 8.46 -35.65
C THR A 295 -0.83 7.27 -36.59
N ILE A 296 -0.21 6.19 -36.14
CA ILE A 296 -0.03 4.98 -36.94
C ILE A 296 -1.37 4.26 -37.14
N GLU A 297 -2.20 4.20 -36.09
CA GLU A 297 -3.54 3.61 -36.14
C GLU A 297 -4.45 4.36 -37.12
N ASP A 298 -4.51 5.69 -37.03
CA ASP A 298 -5.34 6.54 -37.88
C ASP A 298 -4.95 6.46 -39.37
N ASN A 299 -3.65 6.32 -39.64
CA ASN A 299 -3.11 6.26 -41.01
C ASN A 299 -2.98 4.83 -41.56
N GLY A 300 -3.40 3.80 -40.80
CA GLY A 300 -3.27 2.39 -41.19
C GLY A 300 -1.81 1.93 -41.38
N GLY A 301 -0.87 2.60 -40.71
CA GLY A 301 0.55 2.29 -40.76
C GLY A 301 0.93 1.07 -39.92
N TYR A 302 2.22 0.77 -39.87
CA TYR A 302 2.77 -0.27 -38.99
C TYR A 302 4.00 0.24 -38.25
N ILE A 303 4.20 -0.24 -37.02
CA ILE A 303 5.40 0.00 -36.24
C ILE A 303 6.30 -1.24 -36.26
N THR A 304 7.59 -1.04 -36.51
CA THR A 304 8.55 -2.15 -36.52
C THR A 304 9.00 -2.52 -35.11
N ILE A 305 9.39 -3.79 -34.92
CA ILE A 305 10.00 -4.25 -33.67
C ILE A 305 11.27 -3.45 -33.33
N SER A 306 12.05 -3.04 -34.33
CA SER A 306 13.24 -2.20 -34.11
C SER A 306 12.88 -0.84 -33.51
N LYS A 307 11.85 -0.16 -34.05
CA LYS A 307 11.35 1.12 -33.53
C LYS A 307 10.85 0.97 -32.09
N LEU A 308 10.09 -0.09 -31.79
CA LEU A 308 9.63 -0.39 -30.44
C LEU A 308 10.79 -0.60 -29.46
N LYS A 309 11.82 -1.35 -29.86
CA LYS A 309 13.02 -1.55 -29.03
C LYS A 309 13.74 -0.24 -28.75
N THR A 310 13.84 0.65 -29.74
CA THR A 310 14.45 1.97 -29.56
C THR A 310 13.68 2.80 -28.54
N ILE A 311 12.35 2.86 -28.64
CA ILE A 311 11.51 3.63 -27.71
C ILE A 311 11.60 3.05 -26.29
N ALA A 312 11.49 1.73 -26.15
CA ALA A 312 11.63 1.07 -24.86
C ALA A 312 13.02 1.28 -24.24
N TYR A 313 14.08 1.26 -25.05
CA TYR A 313 15.44 1.53 -24.60
C TYR A 313 15.63 2.99 -24.16
N ASP A 314 15.05 3.94 -24.89
CA ASP A 314 15.11 5.36 -24.56
C ASP A 314 14.35 5.68 -23.25
N MET A 315 13.15 5.11 -23.06
CA MET A 315 12.42 5.19 -21.80
C MET A 315 13.21 4.57 -20.64
N LYS A 316 13.83 3.40 -20.86
CA LYS A 316 14.67 2.74 -19.86
C LYS A 316 15.90 3.58 -19.51
N ASN A 317 16.55 4.21 -20.48
CA ASN A 317 17.70 5.07 -20.23
C ASN A 317 17.29 6.31 -19.45
N THR A 318 16.15 6.91 -19.79
CA THR A 318 15.56 8.01 -19.00
C THR A 318 15.35 7.57 -17.56
N PHE A 319 14.85 6.35 -17.31
CA PHE A 319 14.72 5.81 -15.97
C PHE A 319 16.07 5.58 -15.25
N LEU A 320 17.13 5.22 -15.98
CA LEU A 320 18.46 4.94 -15.42
C LEU A 320 19.31 6.20 -15.19
N GLU A 321 18.99 7.31 -15.87
CA GLU A 321 19.67 8.59 -15.71
C GLU A 321 19.39 9.22 -14.34
N TYR A 322 18.25 8.87 -13.73
CA TYR A 322 17.84 9.40 -12.43
C TYR A 322 17.96 8.39 -11.31
N ASP A 323 18.17 8.92 -10.11
CA ASP A 323 18.17 8.14 -8.90
C ASP A 323 16.82 7.43 -8.68
N PRO A 324 16.83 6.15 -8.23
CA PRO A 324 15.59 5.45 -7.95
C PRO A 324 14.75 6.20 -6.91
N PRO A 325 13.40 6.18 -7.07
CA PRO A 325 12.48 6.80 -6.13
C PRO A 325 12.72 6.36 -4.69
N LEU A 326 12.41 7.25 -3.73
CA LEU A 326 12.66 7.02 -2.31
C LEU A 326 12.05 5.70 -1.80
N ASN A 327 10.83 5.37 -2.23
CA ASN A 327 10.14 4.13 -1.86
C ASN A 327 10.87 2.88 -2.37
N VAL A 328 11.52 2.94 -3.54
CA VAL A 328 12.32 1.84 -4.10
C VAL A 328 13.60 1.66 -3.30
N ARG A 329 14.28 2.75 -2.94
CA ARG A 329 15.48 2.73 -2.09
C ARG A 329 15.19 2.10 -0.73
N ILE A 330 14.11 2.54 -0.08
CA ILE A 330 13.64 1.98 1.20
C ILE A 330 13.35 0.48 1.05
N SER A 331 12.61 0.08 0.01
CA SER A 331 12.30 -1.33 -0.24
C SER A 331 13.54 -2.20 -0.43
N LYS A 332 14.57 -1.68 -1.13
CA LYS A 332 15.83 -2.38 -1.34
C LYS A 332 16.57 -2.63 -0.02
N LEU A 333 16.54 -1.66 0.90
CA LEU A 333 17.12 -1.82 2.24
C LEU A 333 16.37 -2.86 3.08
N TYR A 334 15.04 -2.91 2.99
CA TYR A 334 14.25 -3.89 3.73
C TYR A 334 14.41 -5.32 3.21
N ASN A 335 14.51 -5.50 1.89
CA ASN A 335 14.38 -6.81 1.25
C ASN A 335 15.71 -7.50 0.95
N ASN A 336 16.84 -6.81 1.03
CA ASN A 336 18.12 -7.36 0.57
C ASN A 336 19.04 -7.70 1.74
N VAL A 337 19.16 -9.01 2.03
CA VAL A 337 19.87 -9.58 3.20
C VAL A 337 21.40 -9.42 3.10
N ASN A 338 21.95 -9.07 1.93
CA ASN A 338 23.40 -9.05 1.66
C ASN A 338 23.99 -7.64 1.41
N ILE A 339 23.37 -6.57 1.92
CA ILE A 339 23.91 -5.21 1.78
C ILE A 339 24.99 -4.95 2.84
N SER A 340 26.11 -4.33 2.45
CA SER A 340 27.18 -3.94 3.39
C SER A 340 26.73 -2.84 4.34
N LYS A 341 27.39 -2.71 5.50
CA LYS A 341 27.04 -1.68 6.49
C LYS A 341 27.29 -0.27 5.95
N GLU A 342 28.35 -0.10 5.17
CA GLU A 342 28.71 1.13 4.49
C GLU A 342 27.64 1.54 3.45
N ASP A 343 27.11 0.59 2.69
CA ASP A 343 26.04 0.84 1.72
C ASP A 343 24.72 1.22 2.41
N ILE A 344 24.39 0.60 3.55
CA ILE A 344 23.21 0.96 4.36
C ILE A 344 23.31 2.41 4.82
N ASN A 345 24.47 2.80 5.40
CA ASN A 345 24.65 4.16 5.89
C ASN A 345 24.53 5.21 4.78
N ARG A 346 25.14 4.94 3.62
CA ARG A 346 25.03 5.81 2.45
C ARG A 346 23.57 5.97 1.98
N GLU A 347 22.82 4.88 1.90
CA GLU A 347 21.40 4.95 1.51
C GLU A 347 20.54 5.67 2.56
N LEU A 348 20.84 5.50 3.85
CA LEU A 348 20.16 6.24 4.93
C LEU A 348 20.42 7.75 4.84
N GLU A 349 21.65 8.17 4.52
CA GLU A 349 21.98 9.58 4.30
C GLU A 349 21.18 10.17 3.12
N ILE A 350 21.10 9.43 2.01
CA ILE A 350 20.31 9.82 0.83
C ILE A 350 18.81 9.89 1.16
N ILE A 351 18.29 8.95 1.95
CA ILE A 351 16.89 8.95 2.40
C ILE A 351 16.61 10.17 3.27
N GLN A 352 17.48 10.45 4.24
CA GLN A 352 17.34 11.58 5.15
C GLN A 352 17.38 12.91 4.39
N TYR A 353 18.28 13.04 3.42
CA TYR A 353 18.35 14.19 2.53
C TYR A 353 17.04 14.41 1.75
N ASN A 354 16.51 13.36 1.13
CA ASN A 354 15.26 13.45 0.36
C ASN A 354 14.06 13.83 1.24
N ILE A 355 13.98 13.29 2.46
CA ILE A 355 12.94 13.67 3.43
C ILE A 355 13.02 15.17 3.76
N ASN A 356 14.22 15.67 4.03
CA ASN A 356 14.43 17.09 4.30
C ASN A 356 14.02 17.94 3.10
N LYS A 357 14.43 17.56 1.88
CA LYS A 357 14.03 18.23 0.64
C LYS A 357 12.51 18.31 0.47
N PHE A 358 11.79 17.19 0.65
CA PHE A 358 10.33 17.17 0.56
C PHE A 358 9.66 18.04 1.64
N ASN A 359 10.19 18.05 2.86
CA ASN A 359 9.68 18.91 3.92
C ASN A 359 9.83 20.41 3.56
N CYS A 360 10.93 20.78 2.90
CA CYS A 360 11.15 22.14 2.40
C CYS A 360 10.18 22.50 1.25
N GLU A 361 9.98 21.59 0.29
CA GLU A 361 9.03 21.76 -0.81
C GLU A 361 7.59 21.97 -0.31
N ILE A 362 7.13 21.11 0.59
CA ILE A 362 5.80 21.22 1.21
C ILE A 362 5.65 22.56 1.92
N SER A 363 6.68 23.00 2.64
CA SER A 363 6.66 24.27 3.38
C SER A 363 6.58 25.47 2.44
N ASN A 364 7.33 25.45 1.34
CA ASN A 364 7.25 26.46 0.30
C ASN A 364 5.85 26.52 -0.34
N LEU A 365 5.25 25.36 -0.63
CA LEU A 365 3.89 25.28 -1.16
C LEU A 365 2.84 25.83 -0.19
N LYS A 366 2.95 25.51 1.10
CA LYS A 366 2.08 26.08 2.14
C LYS A 366 2.19 27.61 2.18
N MET A 367 3.41 28.15 2.16
CA MET A 367 3.62 29.61 2.13
C MET A 367 3.02 30.26 0.88
N LYS A 368 3.19 29.63 -0.29
CA LYS A 368 2.59 30.13 -1.54
C LYS A 368 1.06 30.13 -1.47
N ASN A 369 0.47 29.11 -0.86
CA ASN A 369 -0.98 29.02 -0.63
C ASN A 369 -1.49 30.08 0.35
N GLU A 370 -0.77 30.34 1.45
CA GLU A 370 -1.06 31.44 2.38
C GLU A 370 -1.10 32.79 1.64
N LEU A 371 -0.06 33.08 0.84
CA LEU A 371 0.02 34.31 0.05
C LEU A 371 -1.10 34.45 -1.00
N LEU A 372 -1.56 33.35 -1.58
CA LEU A 372 -2.70 33.33 -2.52
C LEU A 372 -4.02 33.64 -1.81
N ASN A 373 -4.24 33.06 -0.63
CA ASN A 373 -5.43 33.31 0.18
C ASN A 373 -5.50 34.76 0.66
N ASP A 374 -4.38 35.34 1.11
CA ASP A 374 -4.33 36.74 1.54
C ASP A 374 -4.66 37.72 0.40
N LYS A 375 -4.27 37.39 -0.83
CA LYS A 375 -4.62 38.17 -2.04
C LYS A 375 -6.09 38.05 -2.45
N LEU A 376 -6.75 36.94 -2.10
CA LEU A 376 -8.19 36.75 -2.37
C LEU A 376 -9.07 37.47 -1.34
N ILE A 377 -8.58 37.65 -0.11
CA ILE A 377 -9.31 38.36 0.97
C ILE A 377 -9.20 39.89 0.82
N THR A 378 -8.18 40.38 0.09
CA THR A 378 -7.92 41.82 -0.14
C THR A 378 -8.50 42.36 -1.46
N LYS A 379 -9.19 41.51 -2.24
CA LYS A 379 -10.03 41.89 -3.38
C LYS A 379 -11.50 41.78 -3.00
#